data_AF-A0A1M6SR89-F1
#
_entry.id   AF-A0A1M6SR89-F1
#
_cell.length_a   1.000
_cell.length_b   1.000
_cell.length_c   1.000
_cell.angle_alpha   90.00
_cell.angle_beta   90.00
_cell.angle_gamma   90.00
#
_symmetry.space_group_name_H-M   'P 1'
#
loop_
_entity.id
_entity.type
_entity.pdbx_description
1 polymer ?
#
loop_
_entity_poly.entity_id
_entity_poly.type
_entity_poly.pdbx_seq_one_letter_code
_entity_poly.pdbx_strand_id
1 'polypeptide(L)'
;MDKGKQSNGSVIATAIVLIAVAGLAGYFLYFSVIPNSTHRPYRTEAISYIRQVIMALNSYAVDHDGQMPTGDSVEQCFSQLIEQKYIDDERYFWNQRNAESLWNASKPPNNNGELTPGECSFGYVSGLNFNHSPADTPLIFDAAVSPGQFSTAVWDGRALVGRLNHAVVAMEITAQSPTEQTSATPQQGAIFEQRGEHNINIFIDLIPKEASILIPSSP
;
A
#
# COMPACT_ATOMS: atom_id res chain seq x y z
N MET A 1 -70.53 20.83 -36.32
CA MET A 1 -69.54 19.75 -36.15
C MET A 1 -68.24 20.27 -36.72
N ASP A 2 -67.35 20.75 -35.87
CA ASP A 2 -66.00 21.15 -36.26
C ASP A 2 -65.03 20.45 -35.30
N LYS A 3 -64.20 19.54 -35.82
CA LYS A 3 -63.33 18.66 -35.04
C LYS A 3 -61.93 19.26 -34.99
N GLY A 4 -61.60 19.80 -33.82
CA GLY A 4 -60.35 19.56 -33.10
C GLY A 4 -59.05 19.60 -33.89
N LYS A 5 -58.52 20.81 -34.09
CA LYS A 5 -57.11 21.04 -34.43
C LYS A 5 -56.28 21.15 -33.14
N GLN A 6 -55.74 20.02 -32.67
CA GLN A 6 -54.70 19.88 -31.66
C GLN A 6 -53.87 18.65 -32.08
N SER A 7 -52.55 18.52 -31.97
CA SER A 7 -51.49 19.34 -31.39
C SER A 7 -50.18 18.65 -31.82
N ASN A 8 -49.65 18.97 -33.01
CA ASN A 8 -48.37 18.39 -33.48
C ASN A 8 -47.16 19.00 -32.76
N GLY A 9 -47.31 20.15 -32.10
CA GLY A 9 -46.24 20.80 -31.34
C GLY A 9 -45.90 20.10 -30.01
N SER A 10 -46.89 19.48 -29.36
CA SER A 10 -46.67 18.80 -28.08
C SER A 10 -45.82 17.54 -28.24
N VAL A 11 -46.07 16.73 -29.28
CA VAL A 11 -45.35 15.45 -29.49
C VAL A 11 -43.87 15.69 -29.81
N ILE A 12 -43.55 16.71 -30.62
CA ILE A 12 -42.17 17.06 -30.99
C ILE A 12 -41.41 17.60 -29.78
N ALA A 13 -42.05 18.45 -28.96
CA ALA A 13 -41.44 18.98 -27.74
C ALA A 13 -41.14 17.87 -26.71
N THR A 14 -42.06 16.90 -26.52
CA THR A 14 -41.82 15.78 -25.60
C THR A 14 -40.68 14.88 -26.08
N ALA A 15 -40.58 14.63 -27.39
CA ALA A 15 -39.51 13.79 -27.95
C ALA A 15 -38.11 14.41 -27.77
N ILE A 16 -37.97 15.73 -27.94
CA ILE A 16 -36.68 16.42 -27.77
C ILE A 16 -36.24 16.41 -26.30
N VAL A 17 -37.16 16.60 -25.35
CA VAL A 17 -36.85 16.56 -23.91
C VAL A 17 -36.41 15.15 -23.48
N LEU A 18 -37.04 14.10 -24.01
CA LEU A 18 -36.67 12.71 -23.69
C LEU A 18 -35.27 12.34 -24.21
N ILE A 19 -34.89 12.81 -25.41
CA ILE A 19 -33.55 12.60 -25.96
C ILE A 19 -32.49 13.38 -25.16
N ALA A 20 -32.80 14.62 -24.75
CA ALA A 20 -31.89 15.42 -23.93
C ALA A 20 -31.66 14.82 -22.53
N VAL A 21 -32.71 14.30 -21.89
CA VAL A 21 -32.62 13.63 -20.58
C VAL A 21 -31.88 12.29 -20.69
N ALA A 22 -32.11 11.50 -21.74
CA ALA A 22 -31.37 10.27 -21.98
C ALA A 22 -29.88 10.53 -22.27
N GLY A 23 -29.57 11.59 -23.01
CA GLY A 23 -28.19 12.03 -23.26
C GLY A 23 -27.46 12.49 -22.00
N LEU A 24 -28.15 13.25 -21.13
CA LEU A 24 -27.59 13.70 -19.84
C LEU A 24 -27.44 12.55 -18.83
N ALA A 25 -28.40 11.63 -18.76
CA ALA A 25 -28.31 10.44 -17.90
C ALA A 25 -27.23 9.47 -18.37
N GLY A 26 -27.10 9.27 -19.70
CA GLY A 26 -26.00 8.49 -20.28
C GLY A 26 -24.64 9.11 -20.00
N TYR A 27 -24.51 10.43 -20.12
CA TYR A 27 -23.25 11.14 -19.84
C TYR A 27 -22.87 11.11 -18.35
N PHE A 28 -23.83 11.28 -17.43
CA PHE A 28 -23.60 11.18 -15.99
C PHE A 28 -23.27 9.75 -15.53
N LEU A 29 -23.94 8.73 -16.09
CA LEU A 29 -23.65 7.35 -15.73
C LEU A 29 -22.36 6.80 -16.36
N TYR A 30 -21.94 7.32 -17.52
CA TYR A 30 -20.72 6.88 -18.19
C TYR A 30 -19.44 7.49 -17.59
N PHE A 31 -19.50 8.71 -17.03
CA PHE A 31 -18.33 9.37 -16.45
C PHE A 31 -18.18 9.23 -14.92
N SER A 32 -19.19 8.77 -14.19
CA SER A 32 -19.10 8.65 -12.72
C SER A 32 -18.66 7.28 -12.18
N VAL A 33 -18.38 6.30 -13.03
CA VAL A 33 -17.92 4.96 -12.59
C VAL A 33 -16.81 4.42 -13.50
N ILE A 34 -15.73 5.17 -13.64
CA ILE A 34 -14.41 4.54 -13.81
C ILE A 34 -13.72 4.73 -12.46
N PRO A 35 -13.90 3.82 -11.48
CA PRO A 35 -12.95 3.80 -10.36
C PRO A 35 -11.57 3.65 -10.98
N ASN A 36 -10.57 4.43 -10.54
CA ASN A 36 -9.17 4.30 -10.95
C ASN A 36 -8.71 2.83 -10.80
N SER A 37 -8.95 2.02 -11.83
CA SER A 37 -8.78 0.57 -11.79
C SER A 37 -7.34 0.15 -12.10
N THR A 38 -6.51 1.12 -12.46
CA THR A 38 -5.11 0.97 -12.86
C THR A 38 -4.23 0.48 -11.71
N HIS A 39 -4.56 0.76 -10.45
CA HIS A 39 -3.72 0.38 -9.30
C HIS A 39 -4.07 -0.98 -8.68
N ARG A 40 -5.25 -1.54 -8.99
CA ARG A 40 -5.69 -2.82 -8.42
C ARG A 40 -4.73 -3.99 -8.70
N PRO A 41 -4.24 -4.23 -9.94
CA PRO A 41 -3.35 -5.36 -10.19
C PRO A 41 -2.02 -5.23 -9.45
N TYR A 42 -1.40 -4.05 -9.47
CA TYR A 42 -0.14 -3.79 -8.76
C TYR A 42 -0.30 -3.92 -7.24
N ARG A 43 -1.45 -3.51 -6.68
CA ARG A 43 -1.73 -3.67 -5.25
C ARG A 43 -1.91 -5.13 -4.87
N THR A 44 -2.65 -5.89 -5.68
CA THR A 44 -2.82 -7.33 -5.48
C THR A 44 -1.48 -8.06 -5.54
N GLU A 45 -0.63 -7.70 -6.50
CA GLU A 45 0.74 -8.21 -6.59
C GLU A 45 1.57 -7.85 -5.35
N ALA A 46 1.58 -6.60 -4.92
CA ALA A 46 2.28 -6.15 -3.71
C ALA A 46 1.83 -6.93 -2.46
N ILE A 47 0.51 -7.12 -2.28
CA ILE A 47 -0.04 -7.93 -1.19
C ILE A 47 0.44 -9.38 -1.28
N SER A 48 0.48 -9.95 -2.49
CA SER A 48 1.00 -11.30 -2.70
C SER A 48 2.48 -11.38 -2.32
N TYR A 49 3.29 -10.42 -2.74
CA TYR A 49 4.73 -10.37 -2.43
C TYR A 49 4.98 -10.24 -0.93
N ILE A 50 4.28 -9.32 -0.26
CA ILE A 50 4.34 -9.19 1.20
C ILE A 50 4.02 -10.51 1.88
N ARG A 51 2.98 -11.24 1.44
CA ARG A 51 2.63 -12.56 2.02
C ARG A 51 3.74 -13.60 1.82
N GLN A 52 4.37 -13.64 0.64
CA GLN A 52 5.48 -14.56 0.40
C GLN A 52 6.66 -14.25 1.33
N VAL A 53 6.99 -12.96 1.50
CA VAL A 53 8.05 -12.54 2.43
C VAL A 53 7.70 -12.86 3.88
N ILE A 54 6.44 -12.64 4.31
CA ILE A 54 5.98 -13.02 5.65
C ILE A 54 6.12 -14.54 5.88
N MET A 55 5.77 -15.36 4.90
CA MET A 55 5.93 -16.82 5.01
C MET A 55 7.41 -17.20 5.19
N ALA A 56 8.31 -16.58 4.41
CA ALA A 56 9.75 -16.79 4.54
C ALA A 56 10.28 -16.34 5.91
N LEU A 57 9.86 -15.17 6.41
CA LEU A 57 10.19 -14.67 7.74
C LEU A 57 9.71 -15.62 8.85
N ASN A 58 8.50 -16.14 8.72
CA ASN A 58 7.97 -17.11 9.68
C ASN A 58 8.75 -18.43 9.65
N SER A 59 9.11 -18.93 8.47
CA SER A 59 9.97 -20.12 8.34
C SER A 59 11.35 -19.89 8.96
N TYR A 60 11.97 -18.73 8.72
CA TYR A 60 13.22 -18.34 9.38
C TYR A 60 13.06 -18.34 10.90
N ALA A 61 12.00 -17.72 11.42
CA ALA A 61 11.75 -17.61 12.85
C ALA A 61 11.57 -18.99 13.51
N VAL A 62 10.91 -19.95 12.83
CA VAL A 62 10.77 -21.32 13.34
C VAL A 62 12.14 -21.99 13.58
N ASP A 63 13.10 -21.76 12.69
CA ASP A 63 14.44 -22.36 12.80
C ASP A 63 15.39 -21.57 13.73
N HIS A 64 15.03 -20.33 14.09
CA HIS A 64 15.84 -19.41 14.89
C HIS A 64 15.18 -19.06 16.24
N ASP A 65 14.48 -20.00 16.87
CA ASP A 65 13.84 -19.84 18.19
C ASP A 65 12.90 -18.62 18.30
N GLY A 66 12.21 -18.32 17.20
CA GLY A 66 11.31 -17.18 17.04
C GLY A 66 12.00 -15.86 16.69
N GLN A 67 13.34 -15.80 16.64
CA GLN A 67 14.04 -14.57 16.24
C GLN A 67 13.83 -14.32 14.75
N MET A 68 13.45 -13.08 14.42
CA MET A 68 13.39 -12.64 13.03
C MET A 68 14.78 -12.18 12.55
N PRO A 69 15.04 -12.11 11.23
CA PRO A 69 16.30 -11.60 10.71
C PRO A 69 16.63 -10.21 11.25
N THR A 70 17.91 -9.97 11.53
CA THR A 70 18.42 -8.70 12.06
C THR A 70 19.62 -8.21 11.26
N GLY A 71 19.77 -6.90 11.13
CA GLY A 71 20.84 -6.27 10.38
C GLY A 71 20.72 -4.75 10.45
N ASP A 72 21.71 -4.06 9.89
CA ASP A 72 21.78 -2.59 9.89
C ASP A 72 20.87 -1.98 8.80
N SER A 73 20.48 -2.76 7.78
CA SER A 73 19.56 -2.35 6.73
C SER A 73 18.50 -3.41 6.43
N VAL A 74 17.43 -3.00 5.72
CA VAL A 74 16.39 -3.93 5.25
C VAL A 74 16.99 -4.99 4.33
N GLU A 75 17.85 -4.57 3.40
CA GLU A 75 18.50 -5.46 2.45
C GLU A 75 19.32 -6.53 3.17
N GLN A 76 20.08 -6.17 4.21
CA GLN A 76 20.82 -7.15 5.01
C GLN A 76 19.90 -8.13 5.75
N CYS A 77 18.76 -7.67 6.26
CA CYS A 77 17.78 -8.54 6.91
C CYS A 77 17.17 -9.53 5.92
N PHE A 78 16.78 -9.06 4.73
CA PHE A 78 16.14 -9.89 3.70
C PHE A 78 17.14 -10.79 2.95
N SER A 79 18.40 -10.37 2.78
CA SER A 79 19.46 -11.21 2.22
C SER A 79 19.69 -12.49 3.02
N GLN A 80 19.48 -12.46 4.35
CA GLN A 80 19.53 -13.69 5.17
C GLN A 80 18.46 -14.71 4.78
N LEU A 81 17.26 -14.25 4.35
CA LEU A 81 16.20 -15.15 3.88
C LEU A 81 16.60 -15.84 2.57
N ILE A 82 17.31 -15.11 1.69
CA ILE A 82 17.77 -15.60 0.38
C ILE A 82 18.97 -16.55 0.54
N GLU A 83 19.94 -16.17 1.38
CA GLU A 83 21.14 -16.96 1.68
C GLU A 83 20.77 -18.32 2.25
N GLN A 84 19.80 -18.34 3.18
CA GLN A 84 19.35 -19.55 3.86
C GLN A 84 18.22 -20.29 3.12
N LYS A 85 17.85 -19.86 1.90
CA LYS A 85 16.86 -20.54 1.04
C LYS A 85 15.45 -20.63 1.64
N TYR A 86 15.06 -19.66 2.45
CA TYR A 86 13.65 -19.47 2.84
C TYR A 86 12.84 -18.84 1.72
N ILE A 87 13.50 -18.13 0.79
CA ILE A 87 12.91 -17.53 -0.40
C ILE A 87 13.94 -17.51 -1.53
N ASP A 88 13.56 -18.04 -2.70
CA ASP A 88 14.49 -18.26 -3.82
C ASP A 88 14.43 -17.21 -4.92
N ASP A 89 13.43 -16.31 -4.86
CA ASP A 89 13.20 -15.30 -5.89
C ASP A 89 13.17 -13.91 -5.26
N GLU A 90 14.19 -13.11 -5.57
CA GLU A 90 14.33 -11.76 -5.04
C GLU A 90 13.20 -10.82 -5.48
N ARG A 91 12.48 -11.13 -6.56
CA ARG A 91 11.37 -10.28 -7.06
C ARG A 91 10.35 -9.94 -5.97
N TYR A 92 10.20 -10.81 -4.97
CA TYR A 92 9.24 -10.64 -3.89
C TYR A 92 9.58 -9.46 -2.96
N PHE A 93 10.79 -8.91 -3.04
CA PHE A 93 11.20 -7.74 -2.26
C PHE A 93 10.99 -6.41 -3.01
N TRP A 94 10.47 -6.46 -4.24
CA TRP A 94 10.33 -5.29 -5.10
C TRP A 94 8.90 -5.12 -5.63
N ASN A 95 8.42 -3.88 -5.59
CA ASN A 95 7.16 -3.46 -6.17
C ASN A 95 7.36 -2.20 -7.01
N GLN A 96 7.00 -2.30 -8.29
CA GLN A 96 7.14 -1.23 -9.28
C GLN A 96 6.51 0.09 -8.82
N ARG A 97 5.32 0.04 -8.20
CA ARG A 97 4.60 1.26 -7.86
C ARG A 97 5.29 2.03 -6.74
N ASN A 98 5.81 1.34 -5.72
CA ASN A 98 6.63 1.98 -4.67
C ASN A 98 7.92 2.55 -5.25
N ALA A 99 8.63 1.74 -6.04
CA ALA A 99 9.89 2.13 -6.69
C ALA A 99 9.74 3.45 -7.47
N GLU A 100 8.73 3.53 -8.34
CA GLU A 100 8.45 4.72 -9.16
C GLU A 100 7.96 5.93 -8.34
N SER A 101 7.17 5.70 -7.29
CA SER A 101 6.52 6.79 -6.55
C SER A 101 7.40 7.39 -5.45
N LEU A 102 8.34 6.60 -4.91
CA LEU A 102 9.15 6.99 -3.74
C LEU A 102 10.63 7.11 -4.07
N TRP A 103 11.07 6.62 -5.24
CA TRP A 103 12.47 6.58 -5.63
C TRP A 103 13.36 5.81 -4.63
N ASN A 104 12.76 4.89 -3.87
CA ASN A 104 13.43 4.06 -2.88
C ASN A 104 14.02 2.77 -3.49
N ALA A 105 13.60 2.43 -4.70
CA ALA A 105 14.18 1.36 -5.51
C ALA A 105 14.31 1.84 -6.96
N SER A 106 15.52 1.80 -7.52
CA SER A 106 15.79 2.27 -8.89
C SER A 106 15.61 1.19 -9.94
N LYS A 107 15.66 -0.08 -9.54
CA LYS A 107 15.60 -1.25 -10.41
C LYS A 107 14.99 -2.45 -9.69
N PRO A 108 14.34 -3.37 -10.41
CA PRO A 108 14.03 -4.67 -9.84
C PRO A 108 15.32 -5.43 -9.50
N PRO A 109 15.29 -6.30 -8.47
CA PRO A 109 16.38 -7.23 -8.18
C PRO A 109 16.76 -8.08 -9.39
N ASN A 110 18.03 -8.45 -9.48
CA ASN A 110 18.56 -9.23 -10.59
C ASN A 110 18.64 -10.74 -10.29
N ASN A 111 18.19 -11.18 -9.11
CA ASN A 111 18.15 -12.57 -8.67
C ASN A 111 19.55 -13.21 -8.60
N ASN A 112 20.52 -12.48 -8.03
CA ASN A 112 21.92 -12.89 -7.91
C ASN A 112 22.28 -13.56 -6.57
N GLY A 113 21.32 -13.67 -5.64
CA GLY A 113 21.47 -14.21 -4.29
C GLY A 113 21.64 -13.16 -3.20
N GLU A 114 21.61 -11.87 -3.51
CA GLU A 114 21.82 -10.79 -2.53
C GLU A 114 21.02 -9.52 -2.92
N LEU A 115 20.30 -8.94 -1.97
CA LEU A 115 19.69 -7.62 -2.19
C LEU A 115 20.71 -6.51 -1.99
N THR A 116 20.89 -5.68 -3.01
CA THR A 116 21.71 -4.46 -2.93
C THR A 116 20.87 -3.20 -2.72
N PRO A 117 21.45 -2.07 -2.29
CA PRO A 117 20.71 -0.81 -2.16
C PRO A 117 19.93 -0.46 -3.44
N GLY A 118 18.66 -0.08 -3.26
CA GLY A 118 17.75 0.21 -4.37
C GLY A 118 17.09 -1.01 -5.05
N GLU A 119 17.27 -2.23 -4.54
CA GLU A 119 16.56 -3.43 -5.00
C GLU A 119 15.39 -3.84 -4.09
N CYS A 120 15.30 -3.27 -2.88
CA CYS A 120 14.18 -3.47 -1.97
C CYS A 120 13.20 -2.28 -2.02
N SER A 121 11.89 -2.56 -1.95
CA SER A 121 10.85 -1.51 -1.94
C SER A 121 9.97 -1.53 -0.69
N PHE A 122 10.22 -2.47 0.22
CA PHE A 122 9.46 -2.67 1.45
C PHE A 122 10.31 -2.30 2.66
N GLY A 123 9.73 -1.62 3.64
CA GLY A 123 10.35 -1.50 4.97
C GLY A 123 10.06 -2.72 5.84
N TYR A 124 10.83 -2.84 6.92
CA TYR A 124 10.83 -3.98 7.81
C TYR A 124 11.03 -3.54 9.27
N VAL A 125 10.41 -4.25 10.22
CA VAL A 125 10.63 -4.02 11.65
C VAL A 125 11.60 -5.09 12.17
N SER A 126 12.85 -4.70 12.39
CA SER A 126 13.93 -5.54 12.89
C SER A 126 13.89 -5.65 14.42
N GLY A 127 14.42 -6.76 14.97
CA GLY A 127 14.47 -7.01 16.41
C GLY A 127 13.17 -7.60 17.00
N LEU A 128 12.23 -8.02 16.15
CA LEU A 128 11.03 -8.74 16.60
C LEU A 128 11.34 -10.20 16.92
N ASN A 129 10.57 -10.76 17.85
CA ASN A 129 10.57 -12.18 18.15
C ASN A 129 9.15 -12.73 18.00
N PHE A 130 8.94 -13.68 17.09
CA PHE A 130 7.66 -14.28 16.79
C PHE A 130 6.92 -14.85 18.01
N ASN A 131 7.66 -15.38 18.98
CA ASN A 131 7.11 -16.02 20.17
C ASN A 131 6.74 -15.02 21.29
N HIS A 132 7.30 -13.81 21.27
CA HIS A 132 7.17 -12.84 22.37
C HIS A 132 6.57 -11.49 21.95
N SER A 133 6.73 -11.08 20.70
CA SER A 133 6.18 -9.84 20.18
C SER A 133 4.66 -9.96 19.99
N PRO A 134 3.89 -8.87 20.20
CA PRO A 134 2.46 -8.87 19.94
C PRO A 134 2.13 -9.28 18.50
N ALA A 135 1.11 -10.13 18.33
CA ALA A 135 0.76 -10.71 17.03
C ALA A 135 0.29 -9.65 15.99
N ASP A 136 -0.16 -8.50 16.45
CA ASP A 136 -0.62 -7.38 15.63
C ASP A 136 0.47 -6.34 15.34
N THR A 137 1.70 -6.53 15.84
CA THR A 137 2.85 -5.67 15.55
C THR A 137 3.11 -5.65 14.04
N PRO A 138 3.33 -4.46 13.43
CA PRO A 138 3.79 -4.35 12.06
C PRO A 138 5.13 -5.08 11.87
N LEU A 139 5.26 -5.86 10.80
CA LEU A 139 6.44 -6.64 10.48
C LEU A 139 7.10 -6.15 9.20
N ILE A 140 6.31 -5.99 8.14
CA ILE A 140 6.75 -5.54 6.82
C ILE A 140 5.73 -4.53 6.31
N PHE A 141 6.19 -3.49 5.63
CA PHE A 141 5.33 -2.40 5.19
C PHE A 141 5.88 -1.74 3.95
N ASP A 142 5.06 -0.88 3.36
CA ASP A 142 5.40 -0.18 2.13
C ASP A 142 5.11 1.31 2.27
N ALA A 143 5.28 2.10 1.21
CA ALA A 143 5.05 3.55 1.21
C ALA A 143 5.94 4.38 2.18
N ALA A 144 6.88 3.77 2.89
CA ALA A 144 7.70 4.46 3.88
C ALA A 144 8.78 5.34 3.24
N VAL A 145 8.91 6.55 3.77
CA VAL A 145 9.92 7.56 3.37
C VAL A 145 10.92 7.84 4.48
N SER A 146 10.53 7.60 5.73
CA SER A 146 11.40 7.57 6.90
C SER A 146 10.78 6.67 7.98
N PRO A 147 11.51 6.29 9.04
CA PRO A 147 10.96 5.50 10.13
C PRO A 147 9.65 6.09 10.69
N GLY A 148 8.54 5.38 10.51
CA GLY A 148 7.21 5.79 10.98
C GLY A 148 6.53 6.90 10.16
N GLN A 149 7.06 7.28 8.99
CA GLN A 149 6.45 8.23 8.06
C GLN A 149 6.25 7.63 6.67
N PHE A 150 5.08 7.88 6.10
CA PHE A 150 4.58 7.24 4.89
C PHE A 150 4.11 8.27 3.88
N SER A 151 4.39 8.03 2.61
CA SER A 151 3.97 8.88 1.50
C SER A 151 2.59 8.47 0.98
N THR A 152 1.73 9.46 0.80
CA THR A 152 0.40 9.30 0.18
C THR A 152 0.45 9.08 -1.34
N ALA A 153 1.65 9.08 -1.95
CA ALA A 153 1.84 8.87 -3.39
C ALA A 153 1.37 7.49 -3.89
N VAL A 154 1.26 6.54 -2.96
CA VAL A 154 0.99 5.14 -3.25
C VAL A 154 -0.42 4.76 -2.77
N TRP A 155 -1.06 3.84 -3.49
CA TRP A 155 -2.33 3.20 -3.13
C TRP A 155 -3.47 4.13 -2.72
N ASP A 156 -3.57 5.29 -3.36
CA ASP A 156 -4.60 6.30 -3.06
C ASP A 156 -4.53 6.78 -1.60
N GLY A 157 -3.33 7.10 -1.10
CA GLY A 157 -3.12 7.62 0.26
C GLY A 157 -3.04 6.53 1.34
N ARG A 158 -2.68 5.31 0.96
CA ARG A 158 -2.61 4.17 1.87
C ARG A 158 -1.24 3.51 1.81
N ALA A 159 -0.87 2.85 2.90
CA ALA A 159 0.26 1.92 2.94
C ALA A 159 -0.25 0.49 3.14
N LEU A 160 0.42 -0.48 2.55
CA LEU A 160 0.27 -1.88 2.88
C LEU A 160 1.12 -2.20 4.11
N VAL A 161 0.49 -2.82 5.10
CA VAL A 161 1.12 -3.24 6.35
C VAL A 161 0.85 -4.73 6.55
N GLY A 162 1.92 -5.51 6.51
CA GLY A 162 1.97 -6.90 6.94
C GLY A 162 2.28 -6.98 8.43
N ARG A 163 1.47 -7.72 9.18
CA ARG A 163 1.60 -7.92 10.63
C ARG A 163 2.16 -9.30 10.95
N LEU A 164 2.64 -9.47 12.18
CA LEU A 164 3.18 -10.73 12.69
C LEU A 164 2.17 -11.88 12.62
N ASN A 165 0.88 -11.61 12.76
CA ASN A 165 -0.23 -12.57 12.59
C ASN A 165 -0.57 -12.89 11.12
N HIS A 166 0.30 -12.53 10.19
CA HIS A 166 0.17 -12.73 8.75
C HIS A 166 -0.95 -11.92 8.06
N ALA A 167 -1.62 -11.02 8.77
CA ALA A 167 -2.57 -10.11 8.17
C ALA A 167 -1.83 -9.07 7.31
N VAL A 168 -2.29 -8.88 6.07
CA VAL A 168 -1.83 -7.79 5.19
C VAL A 168 -2.99 -6.86 4.94
N VAL A 169 -2.88 -5.63 5.44
CA VAL A 169 -3.95 -4.64 5.44
C VAL A 169 -3.48 -3.35 4.77
N ALA A 170 -4.37 -2.71 4.01
CA ALA A 170 -4.10 -1.38 3.47
C ALA A 170 -4.63 -0.32 4.43
N MET A 171 -3.72 0.34 5.13
CA MET A 171 -4.02 1.31 6.19
C MET A 171 -3.90 2.73 5.66
N GLU A 172 -4.80 3.59 6.12
CA GLU A 172 -4.84 5.00 5.72
C GLU A 172 -3.67 5.76 6.34
N ILE A 173 -3.04 6.61 5.53
CA ILE A 173 -1.98 7.50 5.98
C ILE A 173 -2.64 8.80 6.41
N THR A 174 -2.52 9.12 7.70
CA THR A 174 -2.99 10.41 8.22
C THR A 174 -1.96 11.47 7.87
N ALA A 175 -2.15 12.10 6.71
CA ALA A 175 -1.33 13.21 6.26
C ALA A 175 -1.33 14.34 7.29
N GLN A 176 -0.16 14.93 7.54
CA GLN A 176 -0.11 16.17 8.31
C GLN A 176 -0.86 17.27 7.51
N SER A 177 -1.85 17.91 8.15
CA SER A 177 -2.65 18.95 7.50
C SER A 177 -1.74 20.00 6.84
N PRO A 178 -2.00 20.42 5.60
CA PRO A 178 -1.21 21.46 4.98
C PRO A 178 -1.51 22.78 5.69
N THR A 179 -0.53 23.35 6.38
CA THR A 179 -0.44 24.81 6.43
C THR A 179 -0.25 25.27 4.98
N GLU A 180 -1.34 25.76 4.39
CA GLU A 180 -1.43 26.29 3.03
C GLU A 180 -1.28 25.24 1.91
N GLN A 181 -2.44 24.91 1.35
CA GLN A 181 -2.60 23.99 0.22
C GLN A 181 -2.08 24.64 -1.07
N THR A 182 -0.77 24.58 -1.27
CA THR A 182 -0.13 24.77 -2.56
C THR A 182 0.98 23.75 -2.70
N SER A 183 0.71 22.60 -3.33
CA SER A 183 1.68 21.86 -4.15
C SER A 183 1.09 20.55 -4.66
N ALA A 184 1.40 20.22 -5.92
CA ALA A 184 1.14 18.93 -6.56
C ALA A 184 2.03 17.78 -6.03
N THR A 185 2.50 17.89 -4.78
CA THR A 185 3.48 16.99 -4.18
C THR A 185 2.77 16.02 -3.23
N PRO A 186 3.10 14.72 -3.26
CA PRO A 186 2.55 13.76 -2.31
C PRO A 186 2.78 14.18 -0.86
N GLN A 187 1.73 14.11 -0.04
CA GLN A 187 1.81 14.38 1.39
C GLN A 187 2.45 13.21 2.14
N GLN A 188 3.04 13.48 3.30
CA GLN A 188 3.57 12.47 4.21
C GLN A 188 2.79 12.46 5.53
N GLY A 189 2.75 11.30 6.18
CA GLY A 189 2.03 11.16 7.45
C GLY A 189 2.31 9.84 8.17
N ALA A 190 1.73 9.71 9.36
CA ALA A 190 1.79 8.49 10.15
C ALA A 190 0.54 7.62 9.92
N ILE A 191 0.59 6.37 10.36
CA ILE A 191 -0.52 5.42 10.26
C ILE A 191 -1.12 5.21 11.64
N PHE A 192 -2.42 5.44 11.73
CA PHE A 192 -3.18 5.24 12.96
C PHE A 192 -4.18 4.09 12.83
N GLU A 193 -4.41 3.40 13.92
CA GLU A 193 -5.46 2.39 14.04
C GLU A 193 -6.38 2.74 15.21
N GLN A 194 -7.69 2.72 14.98
CA GLN A 194 -8.66 2.89 16.05
C GLN A 194 -8.80 1.59 16.84
N ARG A 195 -8.61 1.66 18.15
CA ARG A 195 -8.76 0.55 19.10
C ARG A 195 -9.61 0.99 20.29
N GLY A 196 -10.89 0.63 20.22
CA GLY A 196 -11.88 1.14 21.16
C GLY A 196 -12.00 2.66 21.03
N GLU A 197 -11.72 3.37 22.13
CA GLU A 197 -11.79 4.84 22.21
C GLU A 197 -10.46 5.54 21.85
N HIS A 198 -9.40 4.78 21.56
CA HIS A 198 -8.07 5.33 21.30
C HIS A 198 -7.68 5.19 19.83
N ASN A 199 -6.99 6.20 19.30
CA ASN A 199 -6.24 6.10 18.05
C ASN A 199 -4.77 5.90 18.40
N ILE A 200 -4.22 4.77 17.99
CA ILE A 200 -2.82 4.42 18.25
C ILE A 200 -1.99 4.59 16.98
N ASN A 201 -0.76 5.07 17.11
CA ASN A 201 0.21 5.05 16.03
C ASN A 201 0.87 3.67 15.99
N ILE A 202 0.58 2.88 14.97
CA ILE A 202 1.01 1.47 14.94
C ILE A 202 2.53 1.28 14.85
N PHE A 203 3.27 2.30 14.43
CA PHE A 203 4.74 2.29 14.33
C PHE A 203 5.44 2.91 15.55
N ILE A 204 4.68 3.42 16.53
CA ILE A 204 5.23 3.95 17.79
C ILE A 204 4.72 3.13 18.98
N ASP A 205 3.43 2.84 18.99
CA ASP A 205 2.76 2.28 20.16
C ASP A 205 2.74 0.74 20.17
N LEU A 206 2.88 0.08 19.02
CA LEU A 206 2.83 -1.40 18.90
C LEU A 206 4.19 -2.06 18.69
N ILE A 207 5.23 -1.26 18.45
CA ILE A 207 6.59 -1.77 18.21
C ILE A 207 7.31 -1.86 19.55
N PRO A 208 7.87 -3.03 19.93
CA PRO A 208 8.69 -3.15 21.13
C PRO A 208 9.86 -2.16 21.12
N LYS A 209 10.29 -1.69 22.29
CA LYS A 209 11.30 -0.61 22.39
C LYS A 209 12.67 -1.01 21.83
N GLU A 210 12.96 -2.30 21.86
CA GLU A 210 14.16 -2.93 21.33
C GLU A 210 14.11 -3.14 19.81
N ALA A 211 12.93 -3.05 19.20
CA ALA A 211 12.76 -3.22 17.77
C ALA A 211 12.95 -1.89 17.02
N SER A 212 13.39 -1.98 15.77
CA SER A 212 13.75 -0.83 14.94
C SER A 212 13.04 -0.87 13.60
N ILE A 213 12.52 0.27 13.17
CA ILE A 213 11.90 0.44 11.86
C ILE A 213 13.01 0.70 10.84
N LEU A 214 13.20 -0.25 9.93
CA LEU A 214 14.14 -0.15 8.82
C LEU A 214 13.37 0.20 7.55
N ILE A 215 13.92 1.12 6.75
CA ILE A 215 13.40 1.50 5.44
C ILE A 215 14.39 1.04 4.35
N PRO A 216 13.94 0.84 3.10
CA PRO A 216 14.84 0.54 1.99
C PRO A 216 15.95 1.56 1.84
N SER A 217 17.16 1.07 1.60
CA SER A 217 18.31 1.91 1.31
C SER A 217 18.13 2.56 -0.06
N SER A 218 18.33 3.88 -0.13
CA SER A 218 18.32 4.58 -1.42
C SER A 218 19.45 4.06 -2.33
N PRO A 219 19.22 4.04 -3.66
CA PRO A 219 20.20 3.61 -4.65
C PRO A 219 21.45 4.50 -4.71
#